data_AF-A0A7V2RX89-F1
#
_entry.id   AF-A0A7V2RX89-F1
#
_cell.length_a   1.000
_cell.length_b   1.000
_cell.length_c   1.000
_cell.angle_alpha   90.00
_cell.angle_beta   90.00
_cell.angle_gamma   90.00
#
_symmetry.space_group_name_H-M   'P 1'
#
loop_
_entity.id
_entity.type
_entity.pdbx_description
1 polymer ?
#
loop_
_entity_poly.entity_id
_entity_poly.type
_entity_poly.pdbx_seq_one_letter_code
_entity_poly.pdbx_strand_id
1 'polypeptide(L)'
;MKPETRNLTASETELLERIQAQMGIVADISRADILLYGPLSSDGKTTVRAHAHPHSVAPAYRKIYTGAKVDALDMPAVHRALKKRRRQRGAGGIFSEGFSVLIVARPIRSPENPRRVIGVLSVDSSLLEH
;
A
#
# COMPACT_ATOMS: atom_id res chain seq x y z
N MET A 1 -1.82 -15.82 -17.37
CA MET A 1 -2.30 -16.12 -15.99
C MET A 1 -3.25 -15.01 -15.57
N LYS A 2 -4.57 -15.25 -15.61
CA LYS A 2 -5.58 -14.24 -15.25
C LYS A 2 -5.53 -14.00 -13.73
N PRO A 3 -5.60 -12.75 -13.24
CA PRO A 3 -5.68 -12.50 -11.81
C PRO A 3 -7.06 -12.96 -11.33
N GLU A 4 -7.08 -14.01 -10.52
CA GLU A 4 -8.30 -14.43 -9.82
C GLU A 4 -8.70 -13.31 -8.85
N THR A 5 -9.92 -12.81 -8.98
CA THR A 5 -10.58 -11.98 -7.96
C THR A 5 -10.78 -12.87 -6.73
N ARG A 6 -9.76 -12.98 -5.89
CA ARG A 6 -9.78 -13.90 -4.74
C ARG A 6 -10.30 -13.17 -3.52
N ASN A 7 -11.50 -13.56 -3.10
CA ASN A 7 -11.99 -13.25 -1.76
C ASN A 7 -10.94 -13.67 -0.72
N LEU A 8 -10.71 -12.79 0.25
CA LEU A 8 -9.82 -13.05 1.38
C LEU A 8 -10.46 -14.10 2.28
N THR A 9 -9.65 -14.99 2.85
CA THR A 9 -10.12 -15.86 3.94
C THR A 9 -10.35 -15.03 5.21
N ALA A 10 -10.97 -15.63 6.24
CA ALA A 10 -11.13 -14.97 7.53
C ALA A 10 -9.77 -14.61 8.17
N SER A 11 -8.81 -15.55 8.15
CA SER A 11 -7.45 -15.34 8.68
C SER A 11 -6.67 -14.26 7.92
N GLU A 12 -6.84 -14.18 6.61
CA GLU A 12 -6.24 -13.12 5.78
C GLU A 12 -6.88 -11.75 6.07
N THR A 13 -8.19 -11.72 6.29
CA THR A 13 -8.92 -10.51 6.65
C THR A 13 -8.48 -9.99 8.01
N GLU A 14 -8.42 -10.88 9.02
CA GLU A 14 -7.95 -10.56 10.37
C GLU A 14 -6.51 -10.02 10.36
N LEU A 15 -5.62 -10.62 9.56
CA LEU A 15 -4.25 -10.12 9.41
C LEU A 15 -4.23 -8.68 8.87
N LEU A 16 -5.01 -8.38 7.84
CA LEU A 16 -5.06 -7.04 7.26
C LEU A 16 -5.67 -6.02 8.25
N GLU A 17 -6.69 -6.41 9.03
CA GLU A 17 -7.28 -5.57 10.08
C GLU A 17 -6.29 -5.28 11.20
N ARG A 18 -5.52 -6.28 11.64
CA ARG A 18 -4.45 -6.10 12.63
C ARG A 18 -3.36 -5.16 12.12
N ILE A 19 -2.97 -5.27 10.85
CA ILE A 19 -2.02 -4.33 10.23
C ILE A 19 -2.62 -2.92 10.25
N GLN A 20 -3.87 -2.76 9.81
CA GLN A 20 -4.56 -1.47 9.79
C GLN A 20 -4.59 -0.80 11.16
N ALA A 21 -4.90 -1.54 12.22
CA ALA A 21 -4.94 -1.03 13.59
C ALA A 21 -3.60 -0.46 14.09
N GLN A 22 -2.47 -0.91 13.51
CA GLN A 22 -1.12 -0.50 13.91
C GLN A 22 -0.53 0.60 13.01
N MET A 23 -1.18 0.96 11.91
CA MET A 23 -0.60 1.84 10.88
C MET A 23 -0.23 3.23 11.39
N GLY A 24 -1.01 3.82 12.32
CA GLY A 24 -0.70 5.16 12.85
C GLY A 24 0.64 5.23 13.57
N ILE A 25 0.91 4.28 14.46
CA ILE A 25 2.21 4.18 15.16
C ILE A 25 3.35 4.01 14.17
N VAL A 26 3.15 3.16 13.15
CA VAL A 26 4.16 2.94 12.10
C VAL A 26 4.39 4.21 11.28
N ALA A 27 3.34 4.97 10.97
CA ALA A 27 3.45 6.25 10.26
C ALA A 27 4.30 7.24 11.06
N ASP A 28 4.05 7.37 12.35
CA ASP A 28 4.79 8.27 13.24
C ASP A 28 6.28 7.92 13.36
N ILE A 29 6.60 6.63 13.56
CA ILE A 29 7.98 6.14 13.67
C ILE A 29 8.73 6.30 12.34
N SER A 30 8.05 6.04 11.23
CA SER A 30 8.66 6.14 9.89
C SER A 30 8.71 7.56 9.33
N ARG A 31 8.01 8.51 9.98
CA ARG A 31 7.81 9.89 9.48
C ARG A 31 7.31 9.90 8.03
N ALA A 32 6.34 9.04 7.75
CA ALA A 32 5.86 8.79 6.39
C ALA A 32 4.39 8.37 6.39
N ASP A 33 3.72 8.57 5.25
CA ASP A 33 2.39 8.02 5.04
C ASP A 33 2.47 6.50 4.88
N ILE A 34 1.51 5.81 5.49
CA ILE A 34 1.38 4.36 5.40
C ILE A 34 0.09 4.05 4.66
N LEU A 35 0.19 3.32 3.54
CA LEU A 35 -0.97 2.90 2.76
C LEU A 35 -1.04 1.37 2.70
N LEU A 36 -2.24 0.85 2.97
CA LEU A 36 -2.56 -0.57 2.87
C LEU A 36 -3.41 -0.81 1.63
N TYR A 37 -2.90 -1.62 0.72
CA TYR A 37 -3.58 -2.01 -0.52
C TYR A 37 -4.08 -3.44 -0.42
N GLY A 38 -5.27 -3.69 -1.00
CA GLY A 38 -5.82 -5.03 -1.15
C GLY A 38 -5.13 -5.86 -2.24
N PRO A 39 -5.61 -7.08 -2.46
CA PRO A 39 -5.13 -7.91 -3.57
C PRO A 39 -5.49 -7.28 -4.92
N LEU A 40 -4.78 -7.72 -5.96
CA LEU A 40 -5.07 -7.34 -7.35
C LEU A 40 -6.42 -7.95 -7.78
N SER A 41 -7.36 -7.14 -8.22
CA SER A 41 -8.62 -7.58 -8.83
C SER A 41 -8.40 -8.08 -10.27
N SER A 42 -9.42 -8.74 -10.83
CA SER A 42 -9.37 -9.30 -12.19
C SER A 42 -9.14 -8.25 -13.28
N ASP A 43 -9.57 -7.01 -13.04
CA ASP A 43 -9.37 -5.86 -13.93
C ASP A 43 -7.98 -5.21 -13.79
N GLY A 44 -7.08 -5.78 -12.97
CA GLY A 44 -5.72 -5.28 -12.80
C GLY A 44 -5.60 -4.10 -11.83
N LYS A 45 -6.65 -3.77 -11.08
CA LYS A 45 -6.65 -2.71 -10.08
C LYS A 45 -6.38 -3.25 -8.66
N THR A 46 -6.06 -2.35 -7.75
CA THR A 46 -6.08 -2.62 -6.31
C THR A 46 -6.77 -1.46 -5.60
N THR A 47 -7.33 -1.73 -4.42
CA THR A 47 -8.02 -0.71 -3.62
C THR A 47 -7.16 -0.37 -2.40
N VAL A 48 -7.03 0.93 -2.11
CA VAL A 48 -6.49 1.41 -0.83
C VAL A 48 -7.49 1.05 0.27
N ARG A 49 -7.18 0.04 1.09
CA ARG A 49 -8.06 -0.39 2.19
C ARG A 49 -7.93 0.51 3.41
N ALA A 50 -6.75 1.08 3.63
CA ALA A 50 -6.49 2.03 4.69
C ALA A 50 -5.33 2.95 4.32
N HIS A 51 -5.32 4.14 4.89
CA HIS A 51 -4.26 5.13 4.78
C HIS A 51 -4.12 5.83 6.13
N ALA A 52 -2.90 5.90 6.66
CA ALA A 52 -2.57 6.61 7.88
C ALA A 52 -1.51 7.69 7.60
N HIS A 53 -1.79 8.90 8.07
CA HIS A 53 -0.84 10.00 8.11
C HIS A 53 0.06 9.91 9.36
N PRO A 54 1.33 10.37 9.28
CA PRO A 54 2.10 10.66 10.47
C PRO A 54 1.53 11.90 11.18
N HIS A 55 1.49 11.87 12.50
CA HIS A 55 1.28 13.03 13.36
C HIS A 55 2.60 13.71 13.75
N SER A 56 3.73 13.04 13.53
CA SER A 56 5.07 13.53 13.91
C SER A 56 5.70 14.52 12.92
N VAL A 57 5.23 14.56 11.67
CA VAL A 57 5.73 15.42 10.57
C VAL A 57 4.58 15.75 9.60
N ALA A 58 4.83 16.64 8.62
CA ALA A 58 3.86 16.86 7.55
C ALA A 58 3.69 15.58 6.70
N PRO A 59 2.45 15.18 6.36
CA PRO A 59 2.22 14.03 5.51
C PRO A 59 2.71 14.29 4.08
N ALA A 60 3.13 13.23 3.38
CA ALA A 60 3.47 13.28 1.96
C ALA A 60 2.24 13.52 1.08
N TYR A 61 1.06 13.16 1.57
CA TYR A 61 -0.23 13.34 0.92
C TYR A 61 -1.16 14.25 1.73
N ARG A 62 -1.86 15.16 1.04
CA ARG A 62 -2.80 16.10 1.68
C ARG A 62 -4.12 15.49 2.13
N LYS A 63 -4.46 14.31 1.61
CA LYS A 63 -5.77 13.67 1.78
C LYS A 63 -5.60 12.19 2.08
N ILE A 64 -6.60 11.65 2.76
CA ILE A 64 -6.80 10.22 2.93
C ILE A 64 -7.41 9.64 1.65
N TYR A 65 -6.85 8.53 1.17
CA TYR A 65 -7.21 7.90 -0.11
C TYR A 65 -7.86 6.52 0.09
N THR A 66 -8.31 6.21 1.30
CA THR A 66 -9.07 4.99 1.59
C THR A 66 -10.25 4.86 0.62
N GLY A 67 -10.42 3.68 0.03
CA GLY A 67 -11.42 3.39 -0.99
C GLY A 67 -10.99 3.70 -2.43
N ALA A 68 -9.90 4.43 -2.64
CA ALA A 68 -9.39 4.71 -3.99
C ALA A 68 -8.97 3.41 -4.68
N LYS A 69 -9.36 3.28 -5.96
CA LYS A 69 -8.92 2.20 -6.84
C LYS A 69 -7.80 2.71 -7.73
N VAL A 70 -6.67 2.01 -7.72
CA VAL A 70 -5.47 2.38 -8.47
C VAL A 70 -5.00 1.23 -9.35
N ASP A 71 -4.43 1.56 -10.49
CA ASP A 71 -3.83 0.60 -11.42
C ASP A 71 -2.29 0.71 -11.48
N ALA A 72 -1.71 0.10 -12.53
CA ALA A 72 -0.28 0.07 -12.75
C ALA A 72 0.34 1.42 -13.14
N LEU A 73 -0.43 2.32 -13.75
CA LEU A 73 -0.03 3.68 -14.12
C LEU A 73 -0.14 4.59 -12.91
N ASP A 74 -1.21 4.45 -12.13
CA ASP A 74 -1.46 5.23 -10.93
C ASP A 74 -0.38 5.00 -9.86
N MET A 75 -0.11 3.72 -9.53
CA MET A 75 0.83 3.32 -8.46
C MET A 75 1.77 2.19 -8.92
N PRO A 76 2.78 2.48 -9.77
CA PRO A 76 3.61 1.46 -10.40
C PRO A 76 4.38 0.57 -9.41
N ALA A 77 4.90 1.15 -8.32
CA ALA A 77 5.68 0.40 -7.32
C ALA A 77 4.81 -0.61 -6.56
N VAL A 78 3.60 -0.20 -6.16
CA VAL A 78 2.61 -1.06 -5.48
C VAL A 78 2.20 -2.20 -6.40
N HIS A 79 1.82 -1.89 -7.64
CA HIS A 79 1.39 -2.89 -8.60
C HIS A 79 2.50 -3.90 -8.95
N ARG A 80 3.76 -3.44 -9.09
CA ARG A 80 4.91 -4.34 -9.25
C ARG A 80 5.13 -5.22 -8.01
N ALA A 81 4.90 -4.71 -6.81
CA ALA A 81 5.07 -5.50 -5.57
C ALA A 81 4.03 -6.61 -5.48
N LEU A 82 2.76 -6.31 -5.83
CA LEU A 82 1.69 -7.31 -5.92
C LEU A 82 2.03 -8.40 -6.96
N LYS A 83 2.46 -8.03 -8.17
CA LYS A 83 2.77 -8.98 -9.24
C LYS A 83 4.03 -9.80 -9.01
N LYS A 84 5.14 -9.14 -8.65
CA LYS A 84 6.47 -9.79 -8.48
C LYS A 84 6.65 -10.41 -7.10
N ARG A 85 5.71 -10.22 -6.17
CA ARG A 85 5.72 -10.78 -4.81
C ARG A 85 7.00 -10.50 -4.06
N ARG A 86 7.59 -9.32 -4.27
CA ARG A 86 8.80 -8.85 -3.62
C ARG A 86 8.76 -7.35 -3.42
N ARG A 87 9.52 -6.86 -2.45
CA ARG A 87 9.69 -5.44 -2.18
C ARG A 87 10.01 -4.67 -3.47
N GLN A 88 9.37 -3.52 -3.64
CA GLN A 88 9.65 -2.58 -4.72
C GLN A 88 9.96 -1.20 -4.14
N ARG A 89 10.74 -0.43 -4.89
CA ARG A 89 10.94 0.99 -4.68
C ARG A 89 10.49 1.73 -5.94
N GLY A 90 10.06 2.97 -5.77
CA GLY A 90 9.70 3.88 -6.84
C GLY A 90 9.60 5.30 -6.32
N ALA A 91 9.38 6.24 -7.23
CA ALA A 91 9.08 7.62 -6.90
C ALA A 91 7.77 8.02 -7.58
N GLY A 92 7.07 8.98 -6.97
CA GLY A 92 5.79 9.49 -7.44
C GLY A 92 4.64 8.51 -7.29
N GLY A 93 3.52 8.84 -7.91
CA GLY A 93 2.24 8.14 -7.82
C GLY A 93 1.13 9.17 -8.00
N ILE A 94 -0.06 8.75 -8.44
CA ILE A 94 -1.14 9.69 -8.75
C ILE A 94 -1.52 10.61 -7.58
N PHE A 95 -1.26 10.16 -6.35
CA PHE A 95 -1.56 10.89 -5.12
C PHE A 95 -0.58 12.02 -4.79
N SER A 96 0.58 12.10 -5.46
CA SER A 96 1.64 13.01 -5.05
C SER A 96 1.36 14.48 -5.37
N GLU A 97 0.30 14.83 -6.12
CA GLU A 97 -0.10 16.22 -6.43
C GLU A 97 1.08 17.15 -6.85
N GLY A 98 2.11 16.60 -7.51
CA GLY A 98 3.32 17.34 -7.93
C GLY A 98 4.49 17.31 -6.94
N PHE A 99 4.30 16.74 -5.75
CA PHE A 99 5.37 16.49 -4.77
C PHE A 99 6.22 15.27 -5.15
N SER A 100 7.51 15.34 -4.80
CA SER A 100 8.44 14.22 -4.91
C SER A 100 8.24 13.28 -3.73
N VAL A 101 7.60 12.13 -3.96
CA VAL A 101 7.33 11.11 -2.93
C VAL A 101 8.12 9.85 -3.24
N LEU A 102 8.89 9.36 -2.27
CA LEU A 102 9.56 8.06 -2.34
C LEU A 102 8.61 6.97 -1.84
N ILE A 103 8.37 5.94 -2.65
CA ILE A 103 7.49 4.82 -2.30
C ILE A 103 8.30 3.56 -2.07
N VAL A 104 8.11 2.93 -0.90
CA VAL A 104 8.63 1.60 -0.58
C VAL A 104 7.47 0.62 -0.36
N ALA A 105 7.13 -0.14 -1.40
CA ALA A 105 6.04 -1.12 -1.36
C ALA A 105 6.54 -2.51 -0.93
N ARG A 106 5.91 -3.09 0.10
CA ARG A 106 6.18 -4.43 0.63
C ARG A 106 4.95 -5.34 0.49
N PRO A 107 5.05 -6.50 -0.15
CA PRO A 107 3.92 -7.42 -0.28
C PRO A 107 3.58 -8.05 1.07
N ILE A 108 2.29 -8.16 1.36
CA ILE A 108 1.74 -8.90 2.51
C ILE A 108 1.37 -10.29 2.00
N ARG A 109 1.91 -11.32 2.63
CA ARG A 109 1.66 -12.72 2.27
C ARG A 109 0.54 -13.30 3.13
N SER A 110 -0.20 -14.24 2.57
CA SER A 110 -1.16 -15.04 3.32
C SER A 110 -0.45 -15.83 4.42
N PRO A 111 -0.99 -15.88 5.65
CA PRO A 111 -0.43 -16.71 6.72
C PRO A 111 -0.52 -18.21 6.40
N GLU A 112 -1.55 -18.62 5.63
CA GLU A 112 -1.80 -20.01 5.24
C GLU A 112 -0.99 -20.41 4.00
N ASN A 113 -0.74 -19.45 3.09
CA ASN A 113 0.00 -19.70 1.86
C ASN A 113 1.03 -18.59 1.58
N PRO A 114 2.31 -18.78 1.94
CA PRO A 114 3.35 -17.78 1.73
C PRO A 114 3.56 -17.36 0.27
N ARG A 115 3.12 -18.16 -0.72
CA ARG A 115 3.19 -17.78 -2.13
C ARG A 115 2.07 -16.84 -2.57
N ARG A 116 0.97 -16.76 -1.81
CA ARG A 116 -0.17 -15.88 -2.06
C ARG A 116 0.12 -14.50 -1.46
N VAL A 117 0.01 -13.46 -2.28
CA VAL A 117 0.04 -12.07 -1.85
C VAL A 117 -1.39 -11.59 -1.68
N ILE A 118 -1.72 -11.10 -0.49
CA ILE A 118 -3.07 -10.66 -0.10
C ILE A 118 -3.21 -9.14 -0.05
N GLY A 119 -2.10 -8.42 -0.23
CA GLY A 119 -2.05 -6.97 -0.23
C GLY A 119 -0.63 -6.43 -0.32
N VAL A 120 -0.49 -5.12 -0.22
CA VAL A 120 0.79 -4.42 -0.11
C VAL A 120 0.68 -3.38 0.99
N LEU A 121 1.72 -3.26 1.79
CA LEU A 121 1.94 -2.10 2.66
C LEU A 121 2.97 -1.21 1.98
N SER A 122 2.64 0.06 1.73
CA SER A 122 3.61 1.05 1.27
C SER A 122 3.95 2.05 2.36
N VAL A 123 5.20 2.51 2.32
CA VAL A 123 5.72 3.61 3.12
C VAL A 123 6.10 4.70 2.13
N ASP A 124 5.40 5.82 2.22
CA ASP A 124 5.42 6.89 1.22
C ASP A 124 5.92 8.16 1.89
N SER A 125 7.15 8.56 1.58
CA SER A 125 7.87 9.64 2.26
C SER A 125 8.06 10.84 1.34
N SER A 126 7.78 12.05 1.84
CA SER A 126 8.10 13.29 1.13
C SER A 126 9.62 13.47 1.03
N LEU A 127 10.11 13.85 -0.14
CA LEU A 127 11.51 14.19 -0.37
C LEU A 127 11.81 15.68 -0.13
N LEU A 128 10.82 16.48 0.26
CA LEU A 128 10.99 17.92 0.49
C LEU A 128 11.53 18.26 1.88
N GLU A 129 11.58 17.31 2.82
CA GLU A 129 12.04 17.53 4.19
C GLU A 129 13.43 16.90 4.50
N HIS A 130 14.31 16.77 3.49
CA HIS A 130 15.69 16.33 3.69
C HIS A 130 16.69 17.40 3.27
#